data_AF-A0A091C6N8-F1
#
_entry.id   AF-A0A091C6N8-F1
#
_cell.length_a   1.000
_cell.length_b   1.000
_cell.length_c   1.000
_cell.angle_alpha   90.00
_cell.angle_beta   90.00
_cell.angle_gamma   90.00
#
_symmetry.space_group_name_H-M   'P 1'
#
loop_
_entity.id
_entity.type
_entity.pdbx_description
1 polymer ?
#
loop_
_entity_poly.entity_id
_entity_poly.type
_entity_poly.pdbx_seq_one_letter_code
_entity_poly.pdbx_strand_id
1 'polypeptide(L)' 'MRINHAGTLSVDYFVSYLNLIMISREVSLKEAISYMKNEFFKGEPDMYGKITETHFNQVIQELKQK' A
#
# COMPACT_ATOMS: atom_id res chain seq x y z
N MET A 1 20.55 8.57 -4.61
CA MET A 1 19.48 9.16 -3.78
C MET A 1 19.54 8.51 -2.40
N ARG A 2 19.92 9.25 -1.34
CA ARG A 2 19.98 8.71 0.03
C ARG A 2 18.56 8.64 0.58
N ILE A 3 18.02 7.43 0.72
CA ILE A 3 16.73 7.20 1.38
C ILE A 3 17.00 7.31 2.89
N ASN A 4 16.75 8.49 3.45
CA ASN A 4 16.87 8.72 4.89
C ASN A 4 15.74 7.95 5.61
N HIS A 5 16.13 7.13 6.60
CA HIS A 5 15.31 6.67 7.74
C HIS A 5 13.93 6.07 7.38
N ALA A 6 13.80 4.77 7.12
CA ALA A 6 13.59 3.76 8.17
C ALA A 6 12.64 4.22 9.28
N GLY A 7 11.33 4.00 9.10
CA GLY A 7 10.34 4.20 10.16
C GLY A 7 8.96 4.58 9.62
N THR A 8 8.26 3.61 9.02
CA THR A 8 6.88 3.71 8.51
C THR A 8 6.72 4.33 7.12
N LEU A 9 6.10 3.59 6.20
CA LEU A 9 5.68 4.11 4.90
C LEU A 9 4.47 5.05 5.09
N SER A 10 4.46 6.20 4.43
CA SER A 10 3.37 7.17 4.52
C SER A 10 2.11 6.72 3.77
N VAL A 11 0.96 7.29 4.13
CA VAL A 11 -0.31 7.15 3.40
C VAL A 11 -0.13 7.46 1.90
N ASP A 12 0.59 8.54 1.56
CA ASP A 12 0.84 8.96 0.17
C ASP A 12 1.64 7.94 -0.64
N TYR A 13 2.55 7.20 0.01
CA TYR A 13 3.29 6.12 -0.64
C TYR A 13 2.33 5.03 -1.11
N PHE A 14 1.41 4.61 -0.25
CA PHE A 14 0.42 3.59 -0.57
C PHE A 14 -0.55 4.03 -1.67
N VAL A 15 -0.98 5.29 -1.65
CA VAL A 15 -1.83 5.86 -2.72
C VAL A 15 -1.09 5.83 -4.06
N SER A 16 0.16 6.30 -4.09
CA SER A 16 0.97 6.33 -5.31
C SER A 16 1.24 4.92 -5.85
N TYR A 17 1.51 3.96 -4.97
CA TYR A 17 1.79 2.59 -5.35
C TYR A 17 0.54 1.85 -5.86
N LEU A 18 -0.61 2.04 -5.21
CA LEU A 18 -1.89 1.49 -5.70
C LEU A 18 -2.27 2.07 -7.06
N ASN A 19 -2.11 3.38 -7.27
CA ASN A 19 -2.33 4.01 -8.57
C ASN A 19 -1.39 3.43 -9.64
N LEU A 20 -0.11 3.23 -9.31
CA LEU A 20 0.83 2.61 -10.23
C LEU A 20 0.41 1.18 -10.61
N ILE A 21 -0.04 0.37 -9.65
CA ILE A 21 -0.53 -0.99 -9.91
C ILE A 21 -1.77 -0.95 -10.81
N MET A 22 -2.73 -0.08 -10.51
CA MET A 22 -3.96 0.07 -11.29
C MET A 22 -3.66 0.45 -12.75
N ILE A 23 -2.76 1.42 -12.97
CA ILE A 23 -2.38 1.87 -14.32
C ILE A 23 -1.56 0.80 -15.03
N SER A 24 -0.53 0.24 -14.37
CA SER A 24 0.40 -0.70 -15.01
C SER A 24 -0.21 -2.05 -15.36
N ARG A 25 -1.26 -2.46 -14.63
CA ARG A 25 -1.93 -3.75 -14.83
C ARG A 25 -3.34 -3.63 -15.37
N GLU A 26 -3.84 -2.39 -15.55
CA GLU A 26 -5.22 -2.10 -15.95
C GLU A 26 -6.25 -2.82 -15.07
N VAL A 27 -5.96 -2.90 -13.77
CA VAL A 27 -6.79 -3.62 -12.79
C VAL A 27 -7.61 -2.66 -11.94
N SER A 28 -8.71 -3.17 -11.39
CA SER A 28 -9.51 -2.43 -10.42
C SER A 28 -8.74 -2.16 -9.13
N LEU A 29 -9.17 -1.15 -8.37
CA LEU A 29 -8.64 -0.87 -7.03
C LEU A 29 -8.64 -2.12 -6.13
N LYS A 30 -9.70 -2.94 -6.20
CA LYS A 30 -9.82 -4.16 -5.40
C LYS A 30 -8.72 -5.17 -5.72
N GLU A 31 -8.41 -5.33 -7.00
CA GLU A 31 -7.34 -6.21 -7.48
C GLU A 31 -5.96 -5.64 -7.15
N ALA A 32 -5.76 -4.32 -7.28
CA ALA A 32 -4.54 -3.65 -6.89
C ALA A 32 -4.24 -3.81 -5.38
N ILE A 33 -5.27 -3.69 -4.53
CA ILE A 33 -5.15 -3.93 -3.09
C ILE A 33 -4.75 -5.38 -2.81
N SER A 34 -5.39 -6.35 -3.48
CA SER A 34 -5.05 -7.77 -3.29
C SER A 34 -3.64 -8.08 -3.77
N TYR A 35 -3.23 -7.50 -4.90
CA TYR A 35 -1.88 -7.63 -5.43
C TYR A 35 -0.85 -7.05 -4.46
N MET A 36 -1.09 -5.83 -3.96
CA MET A 36 -0.21 -5.22 -2.97
C MET A 36 -0.16 -6.04 -1.68
N LYS A 37 -1.27 -6.58 -1.18
CA LYS A 37 -1.27 -7.49 -0.03
C LYS A 37 -0.38 -8.71 -0.23
N ASN A 38 -0.47 -9.34 -1.40
CA ASN A 38 0.30 -10.55 -1.67
C ASN A 38 1.79 -10.26 -1.94
N GLU A 39 2.10 -9.18 -2.65
CA GLU A 39 3.45 -8.93 -3.17
C GLU A 39 4.27 -8.02 -2.26
N PHE A 40 3.60 -7.03 -1.67
CA PHE A 40 4.24 -6.09 -0.75
C PHE A 40 4.36 -6.69 0.64
N PHE A 41 3.26 -7.24 1.18
CA PHE A 41 3.29 -7.81 2.53
C PHE A 41 3.75 -9.27 2.55
N LYS A 42 3.84 -9.97 1.40
CA LYS A 42 4.26 -11.39 1.31
C LYS A 42 3.53 -12.35 2.28
N GLY A 43 2.35 -11.96 2.77
CA GLY A 43 1.62 -12.67 3.81
C GLY A 43 2.09 -12.40 5.26
N GLU A 44 3.12 -11.59 5.47
CA GLU A 44 3.65 -11.21 6.79
C GLU A 44 3.54 -9.69 7.05
N PRO A 45 2.34 -9.21 7.43
CA PRO A 45 2.11 -7.79 7.76
C PRO A 45 2.99 -7.27 8.91
N ASP A 46 3.46 -8.16 9.80
CA ASP A 46 4.32 -7.83 10.92
C ASP A 46 5.74 -7.36 10.52
N MET A 47 6.22 -7.69 9.30
CA MET A 47 7.56 -7.27 8.84
C MET A 47 7.70 -5.75 8.67
N TYR A 48 6.59 -5.03 8.46
CA TYR A 48 6.60 -3.59 8.17
C TYR A 48 6.17 -2.73 9.36
N GLY A 49 5.81 -3.34 10.49
CA GLY A 49 5.35 -2.68 11.71
C GLY A 49 3.89 -2.21 11.66
N LYS A 50 3.24 -2.19 12.83
CA LYS A 50 1.81 -1.87 13.01
C LYS A 50 1.35 -0.55 12.39
N ILE A 51 2.25 0.45 12.34
CA ILE A 51 1.93 1.77 11.79
C ILE A 51 1.75 1.68 10.27
N THR A 52 2.57 0.86 9.59
CA THR A 52 2.50 0.66 8.15
C THR A 52 1.22 -0.06 7.73
N GLU A 53 0.80 -1.07 8.50
CA GLU A 53 -0.49 -1.72 8.29
C GLU A 53 -1.67 -0.76 8.53
N THR A 54 -1.57 0.09 9.55
CA THR A 54 -2.60 1.10 9.86
C THR A 54 -2.77 2.08 8.71
N HIS A 55 -1.65 2.65 8.21
CA HIS A 55 -1.68 3.55 7.05
C HIS A 55 -2.25 2.87 5.80
N PHE A 56 -1.89 1.62 5.55
CA PHE A 56 -2.44 0.87 4.42
C PHE A 56 -3.95 0.65 4.54
N ASN A 57 -4.43 0.27 5.72
CA ASN A 57 -5.87 0.10 5.97
C ASN A 57 -6.63 1.43 5.88
N GLN A 58 -6.05 2.55 6.33
CA GLN A 58 -6.63 3.89 6.16
C GLN A 58 -6.81 4.23 4.68
N VAL A 59 -5.77 4.04 3.86
CA VAL A 59 -5.86 4.28 2.40
C VAL A 59 -6.93 3.41 1.75
N ILE A 60 -7.06 2.14 2.14
CA ILE A 60 -8.12 1.28 1.61
C ILE A 60 -9.51 1.81 1.96
N GLN A 61 -9.71 2.34 3.17
CA GLN A 61 -11.00 2.92 3.58
C GLN A 61 -11.30 4.20 2.80
N GLU A 62 -10.33 5.11 2.68
CA GLU A 62 -10.49 6.35 1.92
C GLU A 62 -10.81 6.10 0.44
N LEU A 63 -10.10 5.16 -0.19
CA LEU A 63 -10.31 4.83 -1.59
C LEU A 63 -11.60 4.03 -1.86
N LYS A 64 -12.21 3.41 -0.83
CA LYS A 64 -13.51 2.74 -0.95
C LYS A 64 -14.71 3.68 -0.77
N GLN A 65 -14.53 4.78 -0.05
CA GLN A 65 -15.58 5.77 0.19
C GLN A 65 -15.66 6.83 -0.91
N LYS A 66 -14.70 6.83 -1.84
CA LYS A 66 -14.62 7.74 -2.98
C LYS A 66 -15.23 7.12 -4.22
#